data_AF-A0A651E837-F1
#
_entry.id   AF-A0A651E837-F1
#
_cell.length_a   1.000
_cell.length_b   1.000
_cell.length_c   1.000
_cell.angle_alpha   90.00
_cell.angle_beta   90.00
_cell.angle_gamma   90.00
#
_symmetry.space_group_name_H-M   'P 1'
#
loop_
_entity.id
_entity.type
_entity.pdbx_description
1 polymer ?
#
loop_
_entity_poly.entity_id
_entity_poly.type
_entity_poly.pdbx_seq_one_letter_code
_entity_poly.pdbx_strand_id
1 'polypeptide(L)'
;MTSSDAPSPSALSSIFTSNSRAFTMIQPTVSSGMVSMGVSPGVCLTPVLSRAGLRPVHPFLRRAPCGALIARKREGEMADARTKAERLFGRVPAIGCWLDLPSPEAAEIAALAGADFGLVDLEHGAISIETALRMIAALRAGGAAPLARPPEATDAWAKRLLDAGAAGLIMPMIESAEAAAAAAAAMRYPPLGRRGAAAGVIAASRWGRDPVYVAGWNEACFLAVQIESPTAVEAAAAMAAVDGVDMLFFGPNDYAYAAGLDGPDDPAVWPVLEKMVETAHAAGKLVGTVAFGRGAAALVAAGCDLVSAASDVAALGRGIAADVAAARP
;
A
#
# COMPACT_ATOMS: atom_id res chain seq x y z
N MET A 1 64.03 6.31 26.34
CA MET A 1 64.81 5.11 26.69
C MET A 1 63.90 4.15 27.45
N THR A 2 63.45 3.12 26.72
CA THR A 2 63.17 1.72 27.13
C THR A 2 62.65 1.37 28.53
N SER A 3 61.44 0.80 28.58
CA SER A 3 61.08 -0.55 29.11
C SER A 3 59.56 -0.55 29.38
N SER A 4 58.70 -1.12 28.52
CA SER A 4 58.27 -2.53 28.45
C SER A 4 57.91 -3.13 29.80
N ASP A 5 56.62 -3.41 30.04
CA ASP A 5 56.13 -4.76 30.36
C ASP A 5 54.59 -4.80 30.43
N ALA A 6 54.01 -5.74 29.70
CA ALA A 6 52.59 -6.08 29.72
C ALA A 6 52.39 -7.42 30.44
N PRO A 7 51.28 -7.67 31.16
CA PRO A 7 50.98 -8.99 31.71
C PRO A 7 50.14 -9.83 30.73
N SER A 8 50.45 -11.13 30.69
CA SER A 8 49.76 -12.17 29.91
C SER A 8 48.64 -12.87 30.73
N PRO A 9 47.67 -13.54 30.08
CA PRO A 9 46.50 -14.11 30.74
C PRO A 9 46.64 -15.62 31.00
N SER A 10 46.20 -16.08 32.17
CA SER A 10 45.83 -17.49 32.37
C SER A 10 44.78 -17.64 33.49
N ALA A 11 43.60 -18.14 33.12
CA ALA A 11 42.69 -18.87 34.01
C ALA A 11 41.75 -19.72 33.13
N LEU A 12 41.47 -20.92 33.64
CA LEU A 12 41.02 -22.14 32.97
C LEU A 12 39.50 -22.22 32.73
N SER A 13 39.15 -23.29 32.01
CA SER A 13 37.89 -24.06 31.97
C SER A 13 36.97 -23.75 30.77
N SER A 14 36.97 -24.56 29.70
CA SER A 14 36.37 -25.90 29.54
C SER A 14 34.85 -25.88 29.61
N ILE A 15 34.17 -26.14 28.48
CA ILE A 15 32.92 -26.92 28.30
C ILE A 15 32.39 -26.60 26.88
N PHE A 16 32.55 -27.52 25.93
CA PHE A 16 31.44 -28.16 25.19
C PHE A 16 31.98 -29.13 24.12
N THR A 17 31.39 -30.32 24.18
CA THR A 17 31.65 -31.56 23.45
C THR A 17 31.33 -31.51 21.95
N SER A 18 32.00 -32.40 21.22
CA SER A 18 31.88 -32.69 19.79
C SER A 18 30.46 -32.97 19.30
N ASN A 19 30.18 -32.56 18.05
CA ASN A 19 29.40 -33.41 17.15
C ASN A 19 29.78 -33.14 15.69
N SER A 20 30.70 -33.94 15.17
CA SER A 20 31.00 -34.03 13.74
C SER A 20 30.02 -34.99 13.09
N ARG A 21 29.22 -34.54 12.11
CA ARG A 21 28.50 -35.42 11.20
C ARG A 21 28.90 -35.16 9.76
N ALA A 22 29.34 -36.23 9.13
CA ALA A 22 29.87 -36.32 7.79
C ALA A 22 28.83 -35.97 6.72
N PHE A 23 29.25 -35.16 5.75
CA PHE A 23 28.56 -34.98 4.47
C PHE A 23 28.80 -36.24 3.61
N THR A 24 27.74 -36.97 3.30
CA THR A 24 27.78 -38.05 2.29
C THR A 24 27.25 -37.47 0.98
N MET A 25 28.11 -37.42 -0.04
CA MET A 25 27.71 -37.12 -1.42
C MET A 25 26.89 -38.28 -1.98
N ILE A 26 25.67 -38.01 -2.43
CA ILE A 26 24.86 -38.94 -3.22
C ILE A 26 25.01 -38.52 -4.69
N GLN A 27 25.68 -39.34 -5.49
CA GLN A 27 25.64 -39.22 -6.95
C GLN A 27 24.45 -40.02 -7.50
N PRO A 28 23.72 -39.51 -8.52
CA PRO A 28 22.67 -40.28 -9.16
C PRO A 28 23.26 -41.22 -10.23
N THR A 29 23.04 -42.52 -10.07
CA THR A 29 23.17 -43.51 -11.14
C THR A 29 21.93 -43.47 -12.02
N VAL A 30 22.13 -43.19 -13.32
CA VAL A 30 21.12 -43.35 -14.37
C VAL A 30 21.09 -44.81 -14.84
N SER A 31 19.90 -45.42 -14.80
CA SER A 31 19.61 -46.72 -15.39
C SER A 31 18.35 -46.60 -16.23
N SER A 32 18.50 -46.88 -17.53
CA SER A 32 17.46 -46.90 -18.55
C SER A 32 16.61 -48.17 -18.42
N GLY A 33 15.29 -48.02 -18.44
CA GLY A 33 14.34 -49.14 -18.48
C GLY A 33 12.94 -48.69 -18.87
N MET A 34 12.59 -48.89 -20.13
CA MET A 34 11.26 -48.70 -20.70
C MET A 34 10.39 -49.93 -20.36
N VAL A 35 9.07 -49.74 -20.10
CA VAL A 35 7.94 -50.52 -20.66
C VAL A 35 6.69 -50.55 -19.73
N SER A 36 5.56 -50.27 -20.39
CA SER A 36 4.16 -50.71 -20.19
C SER A 36 3.24 -50.07 -19.15
N MET A 37 2.11 -49.60 -19.71
CA MET A 37 0.85 -49.27 -19.06
C MET A 37 0.18 -50.50 -18.41
N GLY A 38 -0.55 -50.25 -17.32
CA GLY A 38 -1.51 -51.17 -16.72
C GLY A 38 -2.45 -50.40 -15.78
N VAL A 39 -3.74 -50.45 -16.05
CA VAL A 39 -4.82 -49.78 -15.30
C VAL A 39 -5.52 -50.81 -14.41
N SER A 40 -5.65 -50.55 -13.10
CA SER A 40 -6.87 -50.79 -12.28
C SER A 40 -6.63 -50.65 -10.75
N PRO A 41 -7.70 -50.45 -9.95
CA PRO A 41 -7.70 -49.58 -8.77
C PRO A 41 -7.57 -50.34 -7.44
N GLY A 42 -7.09 -49.64 -6.40
CA GLY A 42 -7.03 -50.17 -5.04
C GLY A 42 -7.01 -49.05 -4.01
N VAL A 43 -8.14 -48.91 -3.30
CA VAL A 43 -8.31 -48.08 -2.11
C VAL A 43 -7.43 -48.64 -0.98
N CYS A 44 -6.66 -47.80 -0.29
CA CYS A 44 -6.10 -48.13 1.02
C CYS A 44 -6.15 -46.91 1.93
N LEU A 45 -6.64 -47.15 3.15
CA LEU A 45 -6.91 -46.21 4.22
C LEU A 45 -5.59 -45.72 4.88
N THR A 46 -5.69 -44.54 5.49
CA THR A 46 -4.67 -43.67 6.08
C THR A 46 -3.80 -44.31 7.20
N PRO A 47 -2.68 -43.66 7.56
CA PRO A 47 -2.74 -42.79 8.74
C PRO A 47 -2.07 -41.42 8.56
N VAL A 48 -2.61 -40.47 9.33
CA VAL A 48 -2.20 -39.09 9.51
C VAL A 48 -0.78 -39.01 10.08
N LEU A 49 0.12 -38.32 9.38
CA LEU A 49 1.30 -37.69 9.97
C LEU A 49 1.34 -36.23 9.54
N SER A 50 1.08 -35.36 10.51
CA SER A 50 1.17 -33.91 10.43
C SER A 50 2.59 -33.49 10.06
N ARG A 51 2.75 -32.96 8.84
CA ARG A 51 3.79 -31.98 8.51
C ARG A 51 3.07 -30.79 7.88
N ALA A 52 3.24 -29.63 8.50
CA ALA A 52 2.85 -28.35 7.98
C ALA A 52 3.49 -28.15 6.59
N GLY A 53 2.74 -28.52 5.56
CA GLY A 53 3.10 -28.37 4.16
C GLY A 53 2.51 -27.07 3.63
N LEU A 54 3.39 -26.19 3.20
CA LEU A 54 3.14 -24.98 2.44
C LEU A 54 1.94 -25.15 1.49
N ARG A 55 0.89 -24.35 1.70
CA ARG A 55 -0.18 -24.23 0.71
C ARG A 55 0.41 -23.51 -0.52
N PRO A 56 0.14 -23.98 -1.74
CA PRO A 56 0.51 -23.22 -2.93
C PRO A 56 -0.33 -21.93 -2.95
N VAL A 57 0.33 -20.79 -2.73
CA VAL A 57 -0.25 -19.47 -2.98
C VAL A 57 -0.24 -19.24 -4.49
N HIS A 58 -1.29 -19.71 -5.16
CA HIS A 58 -1.69 -19.17 -6.44
C HIS A 58 -3.19 -18.83 -6.40
N PRO A 59 -3.53 -17.54 -6.27
CA PRO A 59 -4.82 -17.04 -6.67
C PRO A 59 -4.66 -16.17 -7.92
N PHE A 60 -4.01 -16.69 -8.97
CA PHE A 60 -4.19 -16.08 -10.29
C PHE A 60 -5.62 -16.44 -10.75
N LEU A 61 -6.42 -15.42 -11.09
CA LEU A 61 -7.73 -15.50 -11.74
C LEU A 61 -9.02 -15.61 -10.89
N ARG A 62 -9.11 -14.97 -9.72
CA ARG A 62 -10.44 -14.56 -9.18
C ARG A 62 -10.41 -13.21 -8.46
N ARG A 63 -10.31 -12.13 -9.23
CA ARG A 63 -11.04 -10.89 -8.90
C ARG A 63 -11.95 -10.58 -10.06
N ALA A 64 -13.23 -10.43 -9.74
CA ALA A 64 -14.29 -10.18 -10.70
C ALA A 64 -13.95 -8.94 -11.56
N PRO A 65 -14.45 -8.85 -12.81
CA PRO A 65 -14.48 -7.56 -13.49
C PRO A 65 -15.20 -6.55 -12.58
N CYS A 66 -14.83 -5.27 -12.64
CA CYS A 66 -15.42 -4.15 -11.91
C CYS A 66 -16.91 -3.89 -12.21
N GLY A 67 -17.72 -4.90 -12.52
CA GLY A 67 -19.14 -4.78 -12.74
C GLY A 67 -19.87 -6.06 -12.35
N ALA A 68 -20.36 -6.12 -11.12
CA ALA A 68 -21.58 -6.85 -10.74
C ALA A 68 -21.81 -6.77 -9.22
N LEU A 69 -22.54 -5.76 -8.78
CA LEU A 69 -23.50 -5.78 -7.66
C LEU A 69 -24.15 -4.39 -7.60
N ILE A 70 -25.01 -4.11 -8.58
CA ILE A 70 -25.89 -2.94 -8.54
C ILE A 70 -27.10 -3.35 -7.70
N ALA A 71 -27.02 -3.16 -6.38
CA ALA A 71 -28.23 -2.90 -5.61
C ALA A 71 -28.84 -1.60 -6.18
N ARG A 72 -30.13 -1.61 -6.53
CA ARG A 72 -30.82 -0.50 -7.19
C ARG A 72 -30.73 0.77 -6.33
N LYS A 73 -29.74 1.61 -6.60
CA LYS A 73 -29.61 2.97 -6.07
C LYS A 73 -30.32 3.93 -7.03
N ARG A 74 -30.84 5.04 -6.53
CA ARG A 74 -31.41 6.10 -7.39
C ARG A 74 -30.29 6.65 -8.27
N GLU A 75 -30.59 6.88 -9.55
CA GLU A 75 -29.64 7.49 -10.49
C GLU A 75 -29.08 8.80 -9.90
N GLY A 76 -27.75 8.92 -9.81
CA GLY A 76 -27.07 10.15 -9.40
C GLY A 76 -26.50 10.21 -7.98
N GLU A 77 -26.64 9.18 -7.14
CA GLU A 77 -26.14 9.20 -5.76
C GLU A 77 -24.80 8.44 -5.61
N MET A 78 -23.68 9.16 -5.41
CA MET A 78 -22.35 8.56 -5.25
C MET A 78 -22.32 7.51 -4.12
N ALA A 79 -21.56 6.43 -4.31
CA ALA A 79 -21.27 5.50 -3.21
C ALA A 79 -20.64 6.26 -2.03
N ASP A 80 -21.00 5.89 -0.80
CA ASP A 80 -20.34 6.43 0.39
C ASP A 80 -18.87 6.01 0.44
N ALA A 81 -18.08 6.74 1.22
CA ALA A 81 -16.63 6.55 1.29
C ALA A 81 -16.23 5.13 1.67
N ARG A 82 -16.95 4.53 2.63
CA ARG A 82 -16.64 3.18 3.11
C ARG A 82 -16.95 2.12 2.06
N THR A 83 -18.10 2.19 1.41
CA THR A 83 -18.44 1.29 0.31
C THR A 83 -17.42 1.36 -0.83
N LYS A 84 -16.92 2.57 -1.17
CA LYS A 84 -15.85 2.71 -2.17
C LYS A 84 -14.56 2.04 -1.72
N ALA A 85 -14.13 2.27 -0.48
CA ALA A 85 -12.92 1.68 0.07
C ALA A 85 -12.99 0.15 0.14
N GLU A 86 -14.11 -0.41 0.59
CA GLU A 86 -14.31 -1.88 0.61
C GLU A 86 -14.25 -2.49 -0.79
N ARG A 87 -14.82 -1.81 -1.80
CA ARG A 87 -14.70 -2.26 -3.21
C ARG A 87 -13.28 -2.15 -3.75
N LEU A 88 -12.56 -1.09 -3.37
CA LEU A 88 -11.24 -0.79 -3.89
C LEU A 88 -10.17 -1.69 -3.25
N PHE A 89 -10.15 -1.76 -1.93
CA PHE A 89 -9.13 -2.47 -1.15
C PHE A 89 -9.54 -3.91 -0.82
N GLY A 90 -10.84 -4.24 -0.91
CA GLY A 90 -11.40 -5.54 -0.53
C GLY A 90 -11.67 -5.70 0.96
N ARG A 91 -11.18 -4.77 1.80
CA ARG A 91 -11.39 -4.71 3.24
C ARG A 91 -11.13 -3.30 3.77
N VAL A 92 -11.70 -3.01 4.95
CA VAL A 92 -11.38 -1.83 5.77
C VAL A 92 -11.28 -2.33 7.22
N PRO A 93 -10.19 -2.07 7.96
CA PRO A 93 -9.03 -1.24 7.59
C PRO A 93 -8.17 -1.84 6.47
N ALA A 94 -7.64 -0.98 5.60
CA ALA A 94 -6.74 -1.35 4.52
C ALA A 94 -5.28 -1.05 4.91
N ILE A 95 -4.38 -2.01 4.69
CA ILE A 95 -2.96 -1.89 5.03
C ILE A 95 -2.13 -1.88 3.76
N GLY A 96 -1.27 -0.88 3.61
CA GLY A 96 -0.53 -0.67 2.37
C GLY A 96 0.94 -0.31 2.54
N CYS A 97 1.55 -0.02 1.39
CA CYS A 97 2.95 0.33 1.25
C CYS A 97 3.08 1.67 0.51
N TRP A 98 3.85 2.59 1.10
CA TRP A 98 4.35 3.79 0.44
C TRP A 98 5.46 3.42 -0.54
N LEU A 99 5.42 3.94 -1.75
CA LEU A 99 6.36 3.61 -2.82
C LEU A 99 7.03 4.89 -3.32
N ASP A 100 8.27 5.08 -2.91
CA ASP A 100 9.09 6.25 -3.25
C ASP A 100 10.16 5.92 -4.29
N LEU A 101 10.53 4.63 -4.43
CA LEU A 101 11.49 4.19 -5.44
C LEU A 101 10.82 4.14 -6.83
N PRO A 102 11.48 4.62 -7.90
CA PRO A 102 10.98 4.51 -9.26
C PRO A 102 11.13 3.08 -9.82
N SER A 103 10.55 2.08 -9.15
CA SER A 103 10.68 0.65 -9.44
C SER A 103 9.32 -0.05 -9.52
N PRO A 104 8.89 -0.48 -10.72
CA PRO A 104 7.75 -1.37 -10.89
C PRO A 104 7.93 -2.70 -10.13
N GLU A 105 9.15 -3.18 -9.98
CA GLU A 105 9.48 -4.41 -9.24
C GLU A 105 9.19 -4.24 -7.74
N ALA A 106 9.59 -3.12 -7.14
CA ALA A 106 9.26 -2.81 -5.75
C ALA A 106 7.74 -2.76 -5.54
N ALA A 107 7.01 -2.17 -6.49
CA ALA A 107 5.55 -2.12 -6.47
C ALA A 107 4.91 -3.52 -6.57
N GLU A 108 5.41 -4.38 -7.47
CA GLU A 108 4.96 -5.77 -7.57
C GLU A 108 5.26 -6.57 -6.30
N ILE A 109 6.47 -6.45 -5.75
CA ILE A 109 6.88 -7.11 -4.51
C ILE A 109 5.96 -6.68 -3.36
N ALA A 110 5.66 -5.39 -3.24
CA ALA A 110 4.76 -4.88 -2.21
C ALA A 110 3.35 -5.49 -2.33
N ALA A 111 2.81 -5.58 -3.54
CA ALA A 111 1.51 -6.21 -3.78
C ALA A 111 1.53 -7.71 -3.45
N LEU A 112 2.56 -8.44 -3.90
CA LEU A 112 2.72 -9.88 -3.62
C LEU A 112 2.99 -10.19 -2.14
N ALA A 113 3.54 -9.23 -1.40
CA ALA A 113 3.69 -9.30 0.06
C ALA A 113 2.35 -9.16 0.81
N GLY A 114 1.26 -8.88 0.10
CA GLY A 114 -0.10 -8.83 0.66
C GLY A 114 -0.58 -7.43 1.03
N ALA A 115 0.04 -6.38 0.49
CA ALA A 115 -0.48 -5.01 0.64
C ALA A 115 -1.87 -4.90 -0.02
N ASP A 116 -2.84 -4.35 0.71
CA ASP A 116 -4.19 -4.08 0.18
C ASP A 116 -4.15 -2.92 -0.84
N PHE A 117 -3.22 -1.97 -0.65
CA PHE A 117 -2.94 -0.87 -1.56
C PHE A 117 -1.45 -0.56 -1.64
N GLY A 118 -1.03 0.04 -2.75
CA GLY A 118 0.26 0.72 -2.88
C GLY A 118 0.03 2.18 -3.22
N LEU A 119 0.76 3.08 -2.56
CA LEU A 119 0.74 4.50 -2.89
C LEU A 119 2.01 4.86 -3.67
N VAL A 120 1.85 5.20 -4.94
CA VAL A 120 2.95 5.70 -5.78
C VAL A 120 3.12 7.19 -5.51
N ASP A 121 4.25 7.56 -4.90
CA ASP A 121 4.51 8.93 -4.47
C ASP A 121 5.33 9.73 -5.48
N LEU A 122 4.68 10.66 -6.19
CA LEU A 122 5.35 11.56 -7.12
C LEU A 122 5.71 12.90 -6.47
N GLU A 123 5.30 13.16 -5.23
CA GLU A 123 5.60 14.41 -4.53
C GLU A 123 7.03 14.42 -4.01
N HIS A 124 7.40 13.38 -3.28
CA HIS A 124 8.75 13.25 -2.72
C HIS A 124 9.58 12.15 -3.40
N GLY A 125 8.93 11.16 -4.01
CA GLY A 125 9.60 10.12 -4.78
C GLY A 125 10.14 10.64 -6.12
N ALA A 126 11.27 10.08 -6.58
CA ALA A 126 11.89 10.42 -7.86
C ALA A 126 11.17 9.72 -9.04
N ILE A 127 9.83 9.74 -9.03
CA ILE A 127 8.98 8.93 -9.90
C ILE A 127 8.46 9.77 -11.06
N SER A 128 8.84 9.40 -12.29
CA SER A 128 8.27 9.98 -13.50
C SER A 128 6.85 9.44 -13.74
N ILE A 129 6.02 10.16 -14.50
CA ILE A 129 4.68 9.69 -14.87
C ILE A 129 4.70 8.36 -15.66
N GLU A 130 5.74 8.13 -16.47
CA GLU A 130 5.91 6.88 -17.23
C GLU A 130 6.23 5.72 -16.29
N THR A 131 7.08 5.96 -15.29
CA THR A 131 7.38 4.99 -14.24
C THR A 131 6.15 4.72 -13.38
N ALA A 132 5.41 5.76 -13.00
CA ALA A 132 4.17 5.64 -12.23
C ALA A 132 3.15 4.76 -12.96
N LEU A 133 2.98 4.92 -14.27
CA LEU A 133 2.11 4.05 -15.08
C LEU A 133 2.52 2.56 -14.96
N ARG A 134 3.83 2.26 -15.00
CA ARG A 134 4.32 0.88 -14.85
C ARG A 134 4.13 0.34 -13.44
N MET A 135 4.40 1.16 -12.41
CA MET A 135 4.18 0.79 -11.00
C MET A 135 2.69 0.54 -10.70
N ILE A 136 1.80 1.40 -11.22
CA ILE A 136 0.34 1.22 -11.13
C ILE A 136 -0.10 -0.10 -11.77
N ALA A 137 0.46 -0.44 -12.95
CA ALA A 137 0.18 -1.70 -13.60
C ALA A 137 0.67 -2.91 -12.78
N ALA A 138 1.87 -2.81 -12.19
CA ALA A 138 2.44 -3.84 -11.33
C ALA A 138 1.59 -4.09 -10.06
N LEU A 139 1.15 -3.02 -9.39
CA LEU A 139 0.24 -3.13 -8.23
C LEU A 139 -1.05 -3.86 -8.60
N ARG A 140 -1.68 -3.48 -9.71
CA ARG A 140 -2.90 -4.13 -10.21
C ARG A 140 -2.68 -5.60 -10.53
N ALA A 141 -1.53 -5.95 -11.12
CA ALA A 141 -1.18 -7.33 -11.45
C ALA A 141 -0.98 -8.19 -10.19
N GLY A 142 -0.35 -7.63 -9.16
CA GLY A 142 -0.17 -8.27 -7.86
C GLY A 142 -1.42 -8.28 -6.96
N GLY A 143 -2.46 -7.54 -7.32
CA GLY A 143 -3.76 -7.51 -6.62
C GLY A 143 -3.91 -6.40 -5.58
N ALA A 144 -2.95 -5.47 -5.48
CA ALA A 144 -3.08 -4.28 -4.64
C ALA A 144 -3.81 -3.15 -5.39
N ALA A 145 -4.57 -2.34 -4.66
CA ALA A 145 -5.16 -1.12 -5.20
C ALA A 145 -4.09 -0.04 -5.44
N PRO A 146 -3.96 0.53 -6.66
CA PRO A 146 -3.02 1.60 -6.90
C PRO A 146 -3.61 2.96 -6.52
N LEU A 147 -3.08 3.56 -5.47
CA LEU A 147 -3.24 4.99 -5.19
C LEU A 147 -2.01 5.74 -5.72
N ALA A 148 -2.16 7.05 -5.95
CA ALA A 148 -1.02 7.90 -6.26
C ALA A 148 -1.12 9.25 -5.55
N ARG A 149 0.04 9.81 -5.17
CA ARG A 149 0.15 11.19 -4.68
C ARG A 149 0.82 12.03 -5.75
N PRO A 150 0.14 13.03 -6.35
CA PRO A 150 0.74 13.92 -7.33
C PRO A 150 1.73 14.90 -6.67
N PRO A 151 2.63 15.52 -7.44
CA PRO A 151 3.49 16.58 -6.92
C PRO A 151 2.72 17.82 -6.46
N GLU A 152 1.58 18.09 -7.08
CA GLU A 152 0.71 19.22 -6.75
C GLU A 152 -0.76 18.85 -7.01
N ALA A 153 -1.68 19.42 -6.24
CA ALA A 153 -3.13 19.22 -6.38
C ALA A 153 -3.73 20.00 -7.57
N THR A 154 -3.24 19.73 -8.79
CA THR A 154 -3.70 20.40 -10.02
C THR A 154 -4.49 19.47 -10.95
N ASP A 155 -5.39 20.04 -11.75
CA ASP A 155 -6.14 19.32 -12.79
C ASP A 155 -5.22 18.55 -13.76
N ALA A 156 -4.04 19.10 -14.05
CA ALA A 156 -3.07 18.49 -14.95
C ALA A 156 -2.52 17.18 -14.36
N TRP A 157 -2.06 17.20 -13.11
CA TRP A 157 -1.54 16.02 -12.45
C TRP A 157 -2.62 14.99 -12.14
N ALA A 158 -3.79 15.46 -11.65
CA ALA A 158 -4.94 14.60 -11.39
C ALA A 158 -5.31 13.80 -12.64
N LYS A 159 -5.51 14.48 -13.78
CA LYS A 159 -5.84 13.84 -15.05
C LYS A 159 -4.78 12.81 -15.47
N ARG A 160 -3.50 13.16 -15.43
CA ARG A 160 -2.41 12.29 -15.90
C ARG A 160 -2.29 11.00 -15.08
N LEU A 161 -2.35 11.10 -13.76
CA LEU A 161 -2.27 9.92 -12.89
C LEU A 161 -3.52 9.04 -13.00
N LEU A 162 -4.71 9.65 -13.07
CA LEU A 162 -5.94 8.90 -13.29
C LEU A 162 -5.97 8.25 -14.66
N ASP A 163 -5.41 8.87 -15.71
CA ASP A 163 -5.30 8.28 -17.05
C ASP A 163 -4.27 7.13 -17.08
N ALA A 164 -3.20 7.25 -16.30
CA ALA A 164 -2.21 6.18 -16.06
C ALA A 164 -2.81 4.98 -15.30
N GLY A 165 -4.00 5.13 -14.72
CA GLY A 165 -4.77 4.05 -14.10
C GLY A 165 -4.71 4.02 -12.58
N ALA A 166 -4.32 5.11 -11.90
CA ALA A 166 -4.53 5.23 -10.47
C ALA A 166 -6.04 5.11 -10.16
N ALA A 167 -6.40 4.36 -9.13
CA ALA A 167 -7.79 4.17 -8.72
C ALA A 167 -8.31 5.30 -7.83
N GLY A 168 -7.38 6.03 -7.21
CA GLY A 168 -7.65 7.19 -6.40
C GLY A 168 -6.38 7.99 -6.17
N LEU A 169 -6.55 9.19 -5.65
CA LEU A 169 -5.44 10.12 -5.37
C LEU A 169 -5.48 10.54 -3.90
N ILE A 170 -4.28 10.72 -3.33
CA ILE A 170 -4.08 11.48 -2.10
C ILE A 170 -3.56 12.85 -2.53
N MET A 171 -4.37 13.89 -2.38
CA MET A 171 -4.02 15.24 -2.81
C MET A 171 -3.26 15.96 -1.70
N PRO A 172 -1.99 16.36 -1.92
CA PRO A 172 -1.19 17.04 -0.92
C PRO A 172 -1.63 18.50 -0.76
N MET A 173 -1.24 19.12 0.35
CA MET A 173 -1.31 20.55 0.62
C MET A 173 -2.71 21.17 0.46
N ILE A 174 -3.76 20.43 0.85
CA ILE A 174 -5.15 20.93 0.83
C ILE A 174 -5.48 21.60 2.16
N GLU A 175 -5.67 22.92 2.14
CA GLU A 175 -5.91 23.72 3.36
C GLU A 175 -7.31 24.33 3.46
N SER A 176 -8.21 24.07 2.50
CA SER A 176 -9.56 24.63 2.51
C SER A 176 -10.61 23.74 1.85
N ALA A 177 -11.89 23.95 2.19
CA ALA A 177 -13.01 23.25 1.58
C ALA A 177 -13.12 23.55 0.07
N GLU A 178 -12.80 24.77 -0.35
CA GLU A 178 -12.76 25.16 -1.76
C GLU A 178 -11.69 24.40 -2.53
N ALA A 179 -10.49 24.26 -1.95
CA ALA A 179 -9.41 23.47 -2.54
C ALA A 179 -9.78 21.99 -2.61
N ALA A 180 -10.40 21.44 -1.57
CA ALA A 180 -10.91 20.07 -1.55
C ALA A 180 -12.00 19.85 -2.63
N ALA A 181 -12.93 20.81 -2.80
CA ALA A 181 -13.95 20.76 -3.84
C ALA A 181 -13.34 20.87 -5.25
N ALA A 182 -12.31 21.70 -5.41
CA ALA A 182 -11.57 21.80 -6.65
C ALA A 182 -10.89 20.45 -7.00
N ALA A 183 -10.25 19.79 -6.04
CA ALA A 183 -9.68 18.46 -6.22
C ALA A 183 -10.74 17.40 -6.57
N ALA A 184 -11.87 17.40 -5.86
CA ALA A 184 -12.98 16.48 -6.11
C ALA A 184 -13.54 16.61 -7.54
N ALA A 185 -13.66 17.83 -8.05
CA ALA A 185 -14.11 18.10 -9.41
C ALA A 185 -13.04 17.80 -10.48
N ALA A 186 -11.74 17.97 -10.17
CA ALA A 186 -10.64 17.62 -11.09
C ALA A 186 -10.60 16.12 -11.42
N MET A 187 -11.04 15.28 -10.49
CA MET A 187 -10.99 13.83 -10.61
C MET A 187 -12.23 13.21 -11.26
N ARG A 188 -13.29 13.99 -11.52
CA ARG A 188 -14.60 13.50 -12.00
C ARG A 188 -14.95 14.04 -13.37
N TYR A 189 -15.63 13.22 -14.18
CA TYR A 189 -16.17 13.64 -15.47
C TYR A 189 -17.43 14.52 -15.27
N PRO A 190 -17.73 15.41 -16.23
CA PRO A 190 -19.00 16.14 -16.24
C PRO A 190 -20.23 15.21 -16.12
N PRO A 191 -21.31 15.64 -15.44
CA PRO A 191 -21.52 16.96 -14.85
C PRO A 191 -20.93 17.14 -13.44
N LEU A 192 -20.41 16.09 -12.80
CA LEU A 192 -19.93 16.12 -11.41
C LEU A 192 -18.52 16.73 -11.25
N GLY A 193 -17.85 17.01 -12.36
CA GLY A 193 -16.50 17.55 -12.37
C GLY A 193 -16.09 18.04 -13.74
N ARG A 194 -14.78 18.17 -13.93
CA ARG A 194 -14.17 18.78 -15.12
C ARG A 194 -12.99 17.98 -15.68
N ARG A 195 -12.85 16.71 -15.31
CA ARG A 195 -11.86 15.80 -15.88
C ARG A 195 -12.06 15.70 -17.40
N GLY A 196 -10.99 15.90 -18.18
CA GLY A 196 -11.01 15.69 -19.63
C GLY A 196 -11.12 14.20 -19.99
N ALA A 197 -11.95 13.86 -20.98
CA ALA A 197 -12.20 12.47 -21.38
C ALA A 197 -11.31 12.04 -22.57
N ALA A 198 -10.60 10.93 -22.41
CA ALA A 198 -9.80 10.29 -23.45
C ALA A 198 -9.87 8.75 -23.35
N ALA A 199 -11.03 8.22 -22.97
CA ALA A 199 -11.21 6.80 -22.63
C ALA A 199 -10.81 5.81 -23.75
N GLY A 200 -10.72 6.24 -25.02
CA GLY A 200 -10.24 5.38 -26.10
C GLY A 200 -8.75 5.03 -26.04
N VAL A 201 -7.92 5.82 -25.33
CA VAL A 201 -6.45 5.73 -25.42
C VAL A 201 -5.72 5.61 -24.08
N ILE A 202 -6.41 5.70 -22.95
CA ILE A 202 -5.79 5.74 -21.62
C ILE A 202 -5.65 4.33 -21.01
N ALA A 203 -4.67 4.16 -20.11
CA ALA A 203 -4.44 2.89 -19.43
C ALA A 203 -5.61 2.53 -18.50
N ALA A 204 -6.21 3.52 -17.85
CA ALA A 204 -7.32 3.35 -16.91
C ALA A 204 -8.55 2.64 -17.50
N SER A 205 -8.84 2.86 -18.79
CA SER A 205 -9.92 2.22 -19.54
C SER A 205 -9.47 0.96 -20.29
N ARG A 206 -8.31 0.39 -19.91
CA ARG A 206 -7.67 -0.74 -20.59
C ARG A 206 -7.41 -0.48 -22.08
N TRP A 207 -7.00 0.75 -22.41
CA TRP A 207 -6.74 1.18 -23.79
C TRP A 207 -8.00 1.11 -24.66
N GLY A 208 -9.11 1.63 -24.14
CA GLY A 208 -10.40 1.67 -24.84
C GLY A 208 -11.18 0.35 -24.82
N ARG A 209 -10.76 -0.64 -24.02
CA ARG A 209 -11.40 -1.97 -23.94
C ARG A 209 -12.41 -2.10 -22.81
N ASP A 210 -12.51 -1.11 -21.92
CA ASP A 210 -13.52 -1.06 -20.87
C ASP A 210 -14.67 -0.11 -21.26
N PRO A 211 -15.79 -0.64 -21.80
CA PRO A 211 -16.89 0.20 -22.29
C PRO A 211 -17.69 0.89 -21.18
N VAL A 212 -17.57 0.42 -19.93
CA VAL A 212 -18.32 0.98 -18.79
C VAL A 212 -17.46 1.93 -17.94
N TYR A 213 -16.17 2.08 -18.28
CA TYR A 213 -15.22 2.89 -17.52
C TYR A 213 -15.73 4.31 -17.23
N VAL A 214 -16.11 5.07 -18.26
CA VAL A 214 -16.55 6.48 -18.07
C VAL A 214 -17.83 6.55 -17.25
N ALA A 215 -18.79 5.66 -17.53
CA ALA A 215 -20.08 5.63 -16.84
C ALA A 215 -19.94 5.30 -15.35
N GLY A 216 -19.04 4.38 -14.99
CA GLY A 216 -18.79 3.99 -13.60
C GLY A 216 -17.75 4.84 -12.86
N TRP A 217 -16.95 5.65 -13.58
CA TRP A 217 -15.78 6.31 -13.00
C TRP A 217 -16.13 7.22 -11.82
N ASN A 218 -17.14 8.08 -11.96
CA ASN A 218 -17.45 9.07 -10.93
C ASN A 218 -17.86 8.43 -9.59
N GLU A 219 -18.48 7.25 -9.64
CA GLU A 219 -18.85 6.47 -8.45
C GLU A 219 -17.68 5.68 -7.87
N ALA A 220 -16.73 5.26 -8.71
CA ALA A 220 -15.58 4.44 -8.29
C ALA A 220 -14.38 5.27 -7.82
N CYS A 221 -14.26 6.52 -8.28
CA CYS A 221 -13.13 7.38 -8.00
C CYS A 221 -13.01 7.70 -6.50
N PHE A 222 -11.82 7.47 -5.95
CA PHE A 222 -11.48 7.66 -4.54
C PHE A 222 -10.57 8.87 -4.34
N LEU A 223 -10.98 9.82 -3.52
CA LEU A 223 -10.19 11.01 -3.15
C LEU A 223 -9.90 11.02 -1.66
N ALA A 224 -8.63 11.07 -1.31
CA ALA A 224 -8.18 11.52 0.00
C ALA A 224 -7.57 12.92 -0.11
N VAL A 225 -7.87 13.80 0.84
CA VAL A 225 -7.21 15.10 0.99
C VAL A 225 -6.23 15.02 2.15
N GLN A 226 -5.01 15.46 1.93
CA GLN A 226 -3.95 15.39 2.93
C GLN A 226 -4.11 16.53 3.94
N ILE A 227 -4.11 16.17 5.23
CA ILE A 227 -4.20 17.08 6.37
C ILE A 227 -2.84 17.06 7.06
N GLU A 228 -2.07 18.12 6.87
CA GLU A 228 -0.66 18.13 7.23
C GLU A 228 -0.13 19.49 7.70
N SER A 229 -1.04 20.41 8.02
CA SER A 229 -0.71 21.70 8.63
C SER A 229 -1.73 22.04 9.72
N PRO A 230 -1.39 22.91 10.69
CA PRO A 230 -2.37 23.43 11.64
C PRO A 230 -3.60 24.05 10.96
N THR A 231 -3.38 24.79 9.87
CA THR A 231 -4.45 25.35 9.04
C THR A 231 -5.38 24.26 8.49
N ALA A 232 -4.82 23.18 7.92
CA ALA A 232 -5.61 22.07 7.41
C ALA A 232 -6.39 21.35 8.53
N VAL A 233 -5.81 21.22 9.73
CA VAL A 233 -6.49 20.64 10.91
C VAL A 233 -7.68 21.49 11.34
N GLU A 234 -7.60 22.82 11.25
CA GLU A 234 -8.72 23.72 11.54
C GLU A 234 -9.82 23.60 10.48
N ALA A 235 -9.45 23.46 9.20
CA ALA A 235 -10.38 23.31 8.08
C ALA A 235 -10.91 21.88 7.87
N ALA A 236 -10.42 20.89 8.61
CA ALA A 236 -10.69 19.46 8.40
C ALA A 236 -12.18 19.12 8.35
N ALA A 237 -13.00 19.67 9.26
CA ALA A 237 -14.44 19.43 9.28
C ALA A 237 -15.15 19.97 8.02
N ALA A 238 -14.74 21.15 7.55
CA ALA A 238 -15.29 21.75 6.33
C ALA A 238 -14.88 20.95 5.09
N MET A 239 -13.63 20.47 5.03
CA MET A 239 -13.15 19.59 3.96
C MET A 239 -13.85 18.22 3.96
N ALA A 240 -14.09 17.64 5.13
CA ALA A 240 -14.81 16.39 5.27
C ALA A 240 -16.28 16.51 4.83
N ALA A 241 -16.88 17.70 4.91
CA ALA A 241 -18.23 17.94 4.42
C ALA A 241 -18.33 18.08 2.90
N VAL A 242 -17.20 18.18 2.18
CA VAL A 242 -17.20 18.34 0.73
C VAL A 242 -17.63 17.05 0.02
N ASP A 243 -18.61 17.19 -0.87
CA ASP A 243 -19.02 16.10 -1.76
C ASP A 243 -17.86 15.67 -2.66
N GLY A 244 -17.56 14.37 -2.59
CA GLY A 244 -16.53 13.75 -3.40
C GLY A 244 -15.16 13.64 -2.73
N VAL A 245 -15.00 14.18 -1.51
CA VAL A 245 -13.96 13.78 -0.57
C VAL A 245 -14.41 12.48 0.09
N ASP A 246 -13.56 11.46 0.06
CA ASP A 246 -13.82 10.15 0.65
C ASP A 246 -13.03 9.95 1.96
N MET A 247 -11.87 10.60 2.08
CA MET A 247 -10.96 10.41 3.20
C MET A 247 -10.22 11.70 3.58
N LEU A 248 -10.02 11.90 4.89
CA LEU A 248 -8.97 12.78 5.40
C LEU A 248 -7.71 11.95 5.64
N PHE A 249 -6.61 12.28 4.97
CA PHE A 249 -5.34 11.59 5.15
C PHE A 249 -4.41 12.43 6.02
N PHE A 250 -4.16 12.02 7.26
CA PHE A 250 -3.28 12.76 8.16
C PHE A 250 -1.80 12.48 7.85
N GLY A 251 -1.05 13.52 7.49
CA GLY A 251 0.40 13.49 7.26
C GLY A 251 1.16 13.94 8.51
N PRO A 252 1.56 13.02 9.42
CA PRO A 252 2.09 13.39 10.73
C PRO A 252 3.45 14.07 10.67
N ASN A 253 4.28 13.74 9.66
CA ASN A 253 5.62 14.31 9.53
C ASN A 253 5.55 15.80 9.16
N ASP A 254 4.82 16.13 8.10
CA ASP A 254 4.67 17.52 7.64
C ASP A 254 3.86 18.33 8.66
N TYR A 255 2.86 17.74 9.31
CA TYR A 255 2.15 18.38 10.43
C TYR A 255 3.11 18.74 11.56
N ALA A 256 3.97 17.81 12.00
CA ALA A 256 4.92 18.06 13.06
C ALA A 256 5.87 19.22 12.70
N TYR A 257 6.40 19.24 11.48
CA TYR A 257 7.25 20.34 11.02
C TYR A 257 6.49 21.67 10.98
N ALA A 258 5.27 21.69 10.42
CA ALA A 258 4.45 22.90 10.34
C ALA A 258 4.02 23.43 11.72
N ALA A 259 3.86 22.54 12.70
CA ALA A 259 3.50 22.87 14.08
C ALA A 259 4.71 23.20 14.98
N GLY A 260 5.94 23.07 14.48
CA GLY A 260 7.17 23.30 15.25
C GLY A 260 7.47 22.23 16.29
N LEU A 261 7.11 20.98 16.01
CA LEU A 261 7.34 19.80 16.84
C LEU A 261 8.58 19.02 16.40
N ASP A 262 9.05 18.09 17.24
CA ASP A 262 10.32 17.36 17.01
C ASP A 262 10.23 16.24 15.95
N GLY A 263 9.03 15.93 15.47
CA GLY A 263 8.81 14.94 14.40
C GLY A 263 7.47 14.20 14.52
N PRO A 264 7.20 13.23 13.63
CA PRO A 264 5.92 12.52 13.57
C PRO A 264 5.60 11.70 14.82
N ASP A 265 6.60 11.37 15.64
CA ASP A 265 6.45 10.61 16.89
C ASP A 265 6.32 11.52 18.13
N ASP A 266 6.35 12.85 17.96
CA ASP A 266 6.12 13.79 19.06
C ASP A 266 4.76 13.49 19.76
N PRO A 267 4.71 13.45 21.10
CA PRO A 267 3.48 13.17 21.84
C PRO A 267 2.29 14.09 21.47
N ALA A 268 2.55 15.33 21.05
CA ALA A 268 1.53 16.29 20.66
C ALA A 268 0.85 15.97 19.31
N VAL A 269 1.45 15.11 18.47
CA VAL A 269 0.86 14.68 17.19
C VAL A 269 -0.32 13.73 17.41
N TRP A 270 -0.30 12.93 18.47
CA TRP A 270 -1.31 11.88 18.69
C TRP A 270 -2.72 12.41 18.95
N PRO A 271 -2.94 13.39 19.84
CA PRO A 271 -4.26 14.00 20.01
C PRO A 271 -4.83 14.61 18.73
N VAL A 272 -3.96 15.04 17.82
CA VAL A 272 -4.37 15.60 16.52
C VAL A 272 -4.89 14.49 15.61
N LEU A 273 -4.21 13.34 15.57
CA LEU A 273 -4.72 12.16 14.86
C LEU A 273 -6.07 11.72 15.41
N GLU A 274 -6.23 11.62 16.74
CA GLU A 274 -7.51 11.26 17.38
C GLU A 274 -8.63 12.23 16.97
N LYS A 275 -8.34 13.54 16.99
CA LYS A 275 -9.27 14.57 16.49
C LYS A 275 -9.61 14.35 15.01
N MET A 276 -8.65 13.97 14.16
CA MET A 276 -8.91 13.69 12.74
C MET A 276 -9.80 12.45 12.55
N VAL A 277 -9.60 11.41 13.34
CA VAL A 277 -10.47 10.22 13.36
C VAL A 277 -11.90 10.63 13.70
N GLU A 278 -12.09 11.34 14.82
CA GLU A 278 -13.41 11.81 15.26
C GLU A 278 -14.08 12.69 14.19
N THR A 279 -13.33 13.64 13.63
CA THR A 279 -13.83 14.60 12.63
C THR A 279 -14.26 13.90 11.35
N ALA A 280 -13.44 12.99 10.82
CA ALA A 280 -13.75 12.26 9.60
C ALA A 280 -14.95 11.34 9.78
N HIS A 281 -14.97 10.55 10.86
CA HIS A 281 -16.03 9.58 11.12
C HIS A 281 -17.37 10.26 11.40
N ALA A 282 -17.39 11.40 12.09
CA ALA A 282 -18.61 12.20 12.29
C ALA A 282 -19.23 12.70 10.97
N ALA A 283 -18.42 12.91 9.93
CA ALA A 283 -18.86 13.28 8.59
C ALA A 283 -19.10 12.07 7.66
N GLY A 284 -19.02 10.83 8.18
CA GLY A 284 -19.14 9.61 7.37
C GLY A 284 -17.98 9.42 6.37
N LYS A 285 -16.83 10.04 6.63
CA LYS A 285 -15.59 9.92 5.85
C LYS A 285 -14.61 8.99 6.54
N LEU A 286 -13.65 8.49 5.77
CA LEU A 286 -12.59 7.65 6.28
C LEU A 286 -11.41 8.50 6.77
N VAL A 287 -10.56 7.92 7.60
CA VAL A 287 -9.29 8.52 8.00
C VAL A 287 -8.12 7.60 7.65
N GLY A 288 -7.09 8.17 7.04
CA GLY A 288 -5.87 7.45 6.69
C GLY A 288 -4.62 8.11 7.25
N THR A 289 -3.54 7.36 7.43
CA THR A 289 -2.23 7.91 7.84
C THR A 289 -1.09 6.94 7.53
N VAL A 290 0.14 7.32 7.90
CA VAL A 290 1.37 6.56 7.72
C VAL A 290 1.97 6.16 9.08
N ALA A 291 2.45 4.92 9.16
CA ALA A 291 3.07 4.39 10.36
C ALA A 291 4.54 4.81 10.50
N PHE A 292 4.86 5.42 11.64
CA PHE A 292 6.23 5.66 12.11
C PHE A 292 6.49 4.85 13.39
N GLY A 293 7.11 5.43 14.44
CA GLY A 293 7.53 4.74 15.65
C GLY A 293 6.40 4.05 16.43
N ARG A 294 5.16 4.57 16.35
CA ARG A 294 3.98 3.94 17.00
C ARG A 294 3.53 2.63 16.35
N GLY A 295 3.88 2.42 15.09
CA GLY A 295 3.51 1.23 14.32
C GLY A 295 2.04 1.19 13.86
N ALA A 296 1.79 0.39 12.82
CA ALA A 296 0.49 0.36 12.14
C ALA A 296 -0.65 -0.19 13.01
N ALA A 297 -0.38 -1.16 13.89
CA ALA A 297 -1.42 -1.77 14.73
C ALA A 297 -2.05 -0.77 15.70
N ALA A 298 -1.27 0.15 16.27
CA ALA A 298 -1.77 1.19 17.15
C ALA A 298 -2.65 2.19 16.39
N LEU A 299 -2.27 2.56 15.16
CA LEU A 299 -3.05 3.46 14.30
C LEU A 299 -4.40 2.85 13.91
N VAL A 300 -4.41 1.56 13.56
CA VAL A 300 -5.66 0.84 13.30
C VAL A 300 -6.55 0.78 14.55
N ALA A 301 -5.97 0.48 15.72
CA ALA A 301 -6.72 0.46 16.98
C ALA A 301 -7.29 1.84 17.36
N ALA A 302 -6.63 2.92 16.93
CA ALA A 302 -7.10 4.30 17.10
C ALA A 302 -8.22 4.70 16.13
N GLY A 303 -8.59 3.83 15.17
CA GLY A 303 -9.69 4.08 14.23
C GLY A 303 -9.26 4.46 12.82
N CYS A 304 -7.98 4.36 12.46
CA CYS A 304 -7.55 4.58 11.08
C CYS A 304 -8.08 3.47 10.14
N ASP A 305 -8.74 3.89 9.07
CA ASP A 305 -9.34 3.03 8.05
C ASP A 305 -8.34 2.63 6.95
N LEU A 306 -7.28 3.43 6.78
CA LEU A 306 -6.21 3.18 5.81
C LEU A 306 -4.85 3.53 6.43
N VAL A 307 -3.95 2.55 6.53
CA VAL A 307 -2.63 2.76 7.12
C VAL A 307 -1.55 2.31 6.16
N SER A 308 -0.67 3.24 5.78
CA SER A 308 0.59 2.87 5.15
C SER A 308 1.52 2.31 6.22
N ALA A 309 1.64 0.98 6.28
CA ALA A 309 2.42 0.28 7.30
C ALA A 309 3.88 0.09 6.91
N ALA A 310 4.20 0.24 5.61
CA ALA A 310 5.52 0.06 5.06
C ALA A 310 5.86 1.21 4.10
N SER A 311 7.16 1.45 3.93
CA SER A 311 7.73 2.21 2.82
C SER A 311 8.75 1.28 2.14
N ASP A 312 8.78 1.25 0.82
CA ASP A 312 9.74 0.45 0.06
C ASP A 312 11.20 0.82 0.38
N VAL A 313 11.51 2.12 0.44
CA VAL A 313 12.83 2.63 0.82
C VAL A 313 13.22 2.14 2.21
N ALA A 314 12.33 2.33 3.19
CA ALA A 314 12.63 1.98 4.57
C ALA A 314 12.73 0.46 4.77
N ALA A 315 11.86 -0.32 4.11
CA ALA A 315 11.88 -1.78 4.18
C ALA A 315 13.15 -2.35 3.54
N LEU A 316 13.53 -1.85 2.35
CA LEU A 316 14.76 -2.26 1.66
C LEU A 316 16.00 -1.91 2.50
N GLY A 317 16.07 -0.68 3.01
CA GLY A 317 17.17 -0.23 3.86
C GLY A 317 17.32 -1.08 5.13
N ARG A 318 16.22 -1.36 5.84
CA ARG A 318 16.25 -2.24 7.02
C ARG A 318 16.71 -3.65 6.69
N GLY A 319 16.20 -4.25 5.61
CA GLY A 319 16.57 -5.60 5.18
C GLY A 319 18.07 -5.71 4.88
N ILE A 320 18.58 -4.81 4.04
CA ILE A 320 20.02 -4.77 3.70
C ILE A 320 20.87 -4.55 4.95
N ALA A 321 20.48 -3.62 5.82
CA ALA A 321 21.23 -3.34 7.04
C ALA A 321 21.30 -4.56 7.97
N ALA A 322 20.19 -5.31 8.11
CA ALA A 322 20.14 -6.51 8.93
C ALA A 322 21.07 -7.61 8.38
N ASP A 323 21.02 -7.87 7.07
CA ASP A 323 21.87 -8.89 6.43
C ASP A 323 23.36 -8.53 6.54
N VAL A 324 23.70 -7.26 6.32
CA VAL A 324 25.08 -6.76 6.47
C VAL A 324 25.55 -6.88 7.92
N ALA A 325 24.72 -6.52 8.90
CA ALA A 325 25.08 -6.63 10.31
C ALA A 325 25.30 -8.09 10.75
N ALA A 326 24.45 -9.01 10.28
CA ALA A 326 24.58 -10.43 10.58
C ALA A 326 25.84 -11.08 9.97
N ALA A 327 26.37 -10.50 8.88
CA ALA A 327 27.58 -10.98 8.23
C ALA A 327 28.89 -10.38 8.79
N ARG A 328 28.82 -9.34 9.63
CA ARG A 328 30.02 -8.72 10.24
C ARG A 328 30.59 -9.63 11.34
N PRO A 329 31.93 -9.80 11.39
CA PRO A 329 32.61 -10.62 12.39
C PRO A 329 32.58 -10.02 13.79
#